data_AF-A0A849ZN01-F1
#
_entry.id   AF-A0A849ZN01-F1
#
_cell.length_a   1.000
_cell.length_b   1.000
_cell.length_c   1.000
_cell.angle_alpha   90.00
_cell.angle_beta   90.00
_cell.angle_gamma   90.00
#
_symmetry.space_group_name_H-M   'P 1'
#
loop_
_entity.id
_entity.type
_entity.pdbx_description
1 polymer ?
#
loop_
_entity_poly.entity_id
_entity_poly.type
_entity_poly.pdbx_seq_one_letter_code
_entity_poly.pdbx_strand_id
1 'polypeptide(L)'
;MLAGLGGLGALALPLSALASATRLTADKPTMSLGSGRSLIEIEVPARAFVSIAVTGPREALLGFALLGDAAAPVRARGPLEEDGLLPRVVSFRSQDDVSVIMALVDVVDPVEVALVWATDADDREPTPKGLKDGVEAARPLVGFPAPATDRHGYGLAAPGRYLFARIDVVRSLMTAFEKTRKRFKSDPIYVGDASQWDGRRPKSDLSQPRHISHDG
;
A
#
# COMPACT_ATOMS: atom_id res chain seq x y z
N MET A 1 33.61 37.78 12.84
CA MET A 1 33.18 38.24 11.51
C MET A 1 32.44 37.10 10.83
N LEU A 2 31.29 37.43 10.23
CA LEU A 2 30.28 36.54 9.67
C LEU A 2 30.73 35.78 8.41
N ALA A 3 30.20 34.58 8.21
CA ALA A 3 29.64 34.01 6.96
C ALA A 3 29.51 32.48 7.13
N GLY A 4 28.44 31.78 6.79
CA GLY A 4 27.13 32.14 6.25
C GLY A 4 26.29 30.86 6.29
N LEU A 5 25.10 30.95 6.87
CA LEU A 5 24.11 29.87 6.88
C LEU A 5 23.49 29.78 5.48
N GLY A 6 23.92 28.79 4.71
CA GLY A 6 23.26 28.38 3.47
C GLY A 6 21.93 27.72 3.80
N GLY A 7 20.87 28.51 3.85
CA GLY A 7 19.50 28.01 3.93
C GLY A 7 19.15 27.26 2.66
N LEU A 8 19.01 25.93 2.75
CA LEU A 8 18.33 25.12 1.76
C LEU A 8 16.86 25.55 1.75
N GLY A 9 16.52 26.48 0.85
CA GLY A 9 15.15 26.83 0.56
C GLY A 9 14.44 25.58 0.03
N ALA A 10 13.53 25.03 0.81
CA ALA A 10 12.53 24.10 0.31
C ALA A 10 11.74 24.84 -0.78
N LEU A 11 12.10 24.60 -2.05
CA LEU A 11 11.37 25.09 -3.19
C LEU A 11 9.96 24.51 -3.10
N ALA A 12 9.02 25.33 -2.65
CA ALA A 12 7.62 24.98 -2.63
C ALA A 12 7.18 24.79 -4.09
N LEU A 13 6.99 23.53 -4.50
CA LEU A 13 6.39 23.23 -5.79
C LEU A 13 5.04 23.97 -5.86
N PRO A 14 4.77 24.72 -6.94
CA PRO A 14 3.50 25.42 -7.08
C PRO A 14 2.38 24.39 -6.97
N LEU A 15 1.38 24.66 -6.13
CA LEU A 15 0.09 23.98 -6.28
C LEU A 15 -0.43 24.42 -7.65
N SER A 16 -0.31 23.55 -8.64
CA SER A 16 -1.14 23.64 -9.84
C SER A 16 -2.57 23.83 -9.37
N ALA A 17 -3.24 24.87 -9.88
CA ALA A 17 -4.56 25.31 -9.45
C ALA A 17 -5.45 24.13 -9.07
N LEU A 18 -6.12 24.22 -7.90
CA LEU A 18 -7.09 23.26 -7.38
C LEU A 18 -8.28 23.12 -8.36
N ALA A 19 -8.04 22.50 -9.51
CA ALA A 19 -9.05 21.79 -10.25
C ALA A 19 -9.69 20.82 -9.25
N SER A 20 -11.02 20.69 -9.31
CA SER A 20 -11.82 19.83 -8.44
C SER A 20 -11.03 18.57 -8.07
N ALA A 21 -10.82 18.35 -6.76
CA ALA A 21 -10.02 17.24 -6.26
C ALA A 21 -10.40 15.97 -7.03
N THR A 22 -9.43 15.40 -7.74
CA THR A 22 -9.73 14.25 -8.56
C THR A 22 -9.97 13.07 -7.62
N ARG A 23 -11.06 12.34 -7.86
CA ARG A 23 -11.54 11.30 -6.94
C ARG A 23 -11.28 9.92 -7.50
N LEU A 24 -10.66 9.08 -6.67
CA LEU A 24 -10.44 7.66 -6.88
C LEU A 24 -11.56 6.90 -6.16
N THR A 25 -12.28 6.06 -6.88
CA THR A 25 -13.43 5.30 -6.35
C THR A 25 -13.35 3.84 -6.78
N ALA A 26 -14.23 2.99 -6.27
CA ALA A 26 -14.32 1.60 -6.72
C ALA A 26 -14.62 1.49 -8.24
N ASP A 27 -15.45 2.37 -8.79
CA ASP A 27 -15.80 2.37 -10.22
C ASP A 27 -14.70 2.96 -11.11
N LYS A 28 -13.83 3.79 -10.53
CA LYS A 28 -12.67 4.37 -11.19
C LYS A 28 -11.44 4.20 -10.29
N PRO A 29 -10.89 2.97 -10.24
CA PRO A 29 -9.88 2.62 -9.24
C PRO A 29 -8.46 3.03 -9.65
N THR A 30 -8.27 3.60 -10.83
CA THR A 30 -6.97 4.09 -11.30
C THR A 30 -7.08 5.51 -11.83
N MET A 31 -5.97 6.25 -11.73
CA MET A 31 -5.84 7.57 -12.30
C MET A 31 -4.38 7.90 -12.62
N SER A 32 -4.15 8.63 -13.71
CA SER A 32 -2.83 9.16 -14.05
C SER A 32 -2.64 10.54 -13.44
N LEU A 33 -1.44 10.79 -12.91
CA LEU A 33 -1.00 12.11 -12.46
C LEU A 33 0.17 12.56 -13.33
N GLY A 34 0.14 13.84 -13.74
CA GLY A 34 1.32 14.49 -14.31
C GLY A 34 2.36 14.81 -13.23
N SER A 35 3.52 15.29 -13.66
CA SER A 35 4.53 15.86 -12.76
C SER A 35 3.95 17.02 -11.95
N GLY A 36 4.34 17.12 -10.68
CA GLY A 36 3.96 18.18 -9.76
C GLY A 36 3.28 17.65 -8.50
N ARG A 37 2.55 18.55 -7.83
CA ARG A 37 1.82 18.29 -6.59
C ARG A 37 0.34 18.08 -6.88
N SER A 38 -0.21 16.96 -6.44
CA SER A 38 -1.62 16.59 -6.61
C SER A 38 -2.27 16.27 -5.27
N LEU A 39 -3.50 16.77 -5.08
CA LEU A 39 -4.35 16.41 -3.95
C LEU A 39 -5.53 15.55 -4.46
N ILE A 40 -5.69 14.36 -3.91
CA ILE A 40 -6.58 13.31 -4.41
C ILE A 40 -7.57 12.93 -3.29
N GLU A 41 -8.84 12.81 -3.64
CA GLU A 41 -9.86 12.17 -2.80
C GLU A 41 -9.88 10.67 -3.10
N ILE A 42 -9.83 9.83 -2.07
CA ILE A 42 -9.87 8.37 -2.21
C ILE A 42 -11.05 7.86 -1.41
N GLU A 43 -12.06 7.33 -2.12
CA GLU A 43 -13.17 6.64 -1.50
C GLU A 43 -12.77 5.21 -1.14
N VAL A 44 -12.74 4.94 0.15
CA VAL A 44 -12.30 3.69 0.75
C VAL A 44 -13.53 2.82 1.03
N PRO A 45 -13.64 1.63 0.42
CA PRO A 45 -14.74 0.71 0.68
C PRO A 45 -14.80 0.29 2.15
N ALA A 46 -16.01 0.06 2.67
CA ALA A 46 -16.21 -0.49 4.01
C ALA A 46 -15.66 -1.91 4.16
N ARG A 47 -15.17 -2.27 5.35
CA ARG A 47 -14.76 -3.62 5.77
C ARG A 47 -13.83 -4.33 4.78
N ALA A 48 -12.95 -3.59 4.15
CA ALA A 48 -12.07 -4.07 3.11
C ALA A 48 -10.60 -4.04 3.55
N PHE A 49 -9.83 -4.96 2.98
CA PHE A 49 -8.38 -4.81 2.84
C PHE A 49 -8.14 -3.85 1.69
N VAL A 50 -7.48 -2.73 1.96
CA VAL A 50 -7.29 -1.65 0.99
C VAL A 50 -5.81 -1.40 0.81
N SER A 51 -5.38 -1.24 -0.44
CA SER A 51 -4.04 -0.85 -0.82
C SER A 51 -4.10 0.32 -1.78
N ILE A 52 -3.37 1.39 -1.47
CA ILE A 52 -3.20 2.55 -2.36
C ILE A 52 -1.78 2.45 -2.89
N ALA A 53 -1.66 2.31 -4.21
CA ALA A 53 -0.39 2.19 -4.89
C ALA A 53 -0.11 3.44 -5.73
N VAL A 54 1.13 3.92 -5.70
CA VAL A 54 1.68 4.85 -6.69
C VAL A 54 2.71 4.08 -7.50
N THR A 55 2.57 4.07 -8.82
CA THR A 55 3.43 3.34 -9.77
C THR A 55 3.96 4.29 -10.84
N GLY A 56 5.17 4.05 -11.33
CA GLY A 56 5.82 4.94 -12.29
C GLY A 56 7.34 4.74 -12.32
N PRO A 57 8.11 5.68 -12.89
CA PRO A 57 9.57 5.64 -12.84
C PRO A 57 10.07 5.54 -11.40
N ARG A 58 11.14 4.77 -11.18
CA ARG A 58 11.67 4.39 -9.85
C ARG A 58 11.79 5.57 -8.87
N GLU A 59 12.29 6.69 -9.36
CA GLU A 59 12.63 7.88 -8.56
C GLU A 59 11.59 9.01 -8.75
N ALA A 60 10.45 8.71 -9.38
CA ALA A 60 9.44 9.73 -9.69
C ALA A 60 8.76 10.32 -8.44
N LEU A 61 8.72 9.57 -7.34
CA LEU A 61 8.01 9.98 -6.13
C LEU A 61 8.89 10.84 -5.22
N LEU A 62 8.49 12.10 -5.02
CA LEU A 62 9.09 13.00 -4.05
C LEU A 62 8.42 12.92 -2.67
N GLY A 63 7.12 12.63 -2.64
CA GLY A 63 6.36 12.60 -1.39
C GLY A 63 4.98 11.96 -1.55
N PHE A 64 4.58 11.22 -0.52
CA PHE A 64 3.24 10.64 -0.40
C PHE A 64 2.75 10.80 1.04
N ALA A 65 1.65 11.54 1.23
CA ALA A 65 1.08 11.77 2.54
C ALA A 65 -0.44 11.59 2.51
N LEU A 66 -0.97 10.80 3.46
CA LEU A 66 -2.41 10.71 3.67
C LEU A 66 -2.85 11.82 4.64
N LEU A 67 -3.88 12.59 4.30
CA LEU A 67 -4.34 13.77 5.00
C LEU A 67 -5.75 13.59 5.59
N GLY A 68 -6.09 14.41 6.57
CA GLY A 68 -7.40 14.39 7.26
C GLY A 68 -7.51 13.37 8.39
N ASP A 69 -8.62 13.41 9.12
CA ASP A 69 -8.87 12.58 10.30
C ASP A 69 -9.19 11.13 9.93
N ALA A 70 -9.89 10.91 8.81
CA ALA A 70 -10.16 9.58 8.27
C ALA A 70 -8.85 8.81 7.93
N ALA A 71 -7.76 9.53 7.64
CA ALA A 71 -6.44 8.97 7.41
C ALA A 71 -5.60 8.80 8.69
N ALA A 72 -5.99 9.38 9.83
CA ALA A 72 -5.23 9.31 11.08
C ALA A 72 -4.94 7.86 11.52
N PRO A 73 -5.88 6.91 11.42
CA PRO A 73 -5.59 5.50 11.71
C PRO A 73 -4.51 4.94 10.79
N VAL A 74 -4.48 5.32 9.51
CA VAL A 74 -3.49 4.83 8.54
C VAL A 74 -2.11 5.46 8.82
N ARG A 75 -2.06 6.77 9.11
CA ARG A 75 -0.82 7.50 9.45
C ARG A 75 -0.16 7.01 10.74
N ALA A 76 -0.96 6.79 11.78
CA ALA A 76 -0.46 6.30 13.07
C ALA A 76 0.19 4.91 12.98
N ARG A 77 -0.06 4.21 11.88
CA ARG A 77 0.40 2.86 11.58
C ARG A 77 1.37 2.86 10.39
N GLY A 78 1.89 4.04 10.03
CA GLY A 78 2.68 4.28 8.83
C GLY A 78 3.85 3.30 8.70
N PRO A 79 4.27 3.00 7.47
CA PRO A 79 5.15 1.87 7.19
C PRO A 79 6.50 2.05 7.89
N LEU A 80 6.88 1.02 8.66
CA LEU A 80 8.25 0.81 9.12
C LEU A 80 9.08 0.49 7.86
N GLU A 81 10.08 1.33 7.61
CA GLU A 81 11.11 1.15 6.57
C GLU A 81 10.61 1.12 5.12
N GLU A 82 10.30 2.31 4.61
CA GLU A 82 10.20 2.48 3.17
C GLU A 82 11.44 3.18 2.62
N ASP A 83 11.86 2.74 1.43
CA ASP A 83 13.10 3.19 0.77
C ASP A 83 12.88 4.37 -0.19
N GLY A 84 11.65 4.91 -0.25
CA GLY A 84 11.30 6.04 -1.11
C GLY A 84 11.15 5.71 -2.59
N LEU A 85 11.20 4.44 -2.98
CA LEU A 85 11.17 4.02 -4.38
C LEU A 85 9.77 3.57 -4.82
N LEU A 86 9.47 3.77 -6.10
CA LEU A 86 8.25 3.22 -6.70
C LEU A 86 8.40 1.73 -7.09
N PRO A 87 7.34 0.92 -6.98
CA PRO A 87 6.00 1.25 -6.47
C PRO A 87 5.96 1.58 -4.98
N ARG A 88 5.24 2.64 -4.62
CA ARG A 88 4.92 2.97 -3.23
C ARG A 88 3.55 2.43 -2.91
N VAL A 89 3.41 1.65 -1.85
CA VAL A 89 2.14 1.05 -1.45
C VAL A 89 1.84 1.35 0.01
N VAL A 90 0.60 1.75 0.30
CA VAL A 90 0.09 1.82 1.66
C VAL A 90 -1.12 0.90 1.79
N SER A 91 -1.03 -0.07 2.68
CA SER A 91 -2.09 -1.06 2.92
C SER A 91 -2.65 -0.97 4.33
N PHE A 92 -3.96 -1.05 4.44
CA PHE A 92 -4.68 -0.99 5.72
C PHE A 92 -6.02 -1.71 5.63
N ARG A 93 -6.65 -1.93 6.79
CA ARG A 93 -8.02 -2.43 6.86
C ARG A 93 -8.96 -1.27 7.14
N SER A 94 -9.97 -1.08 6.30
CA SER A 94 -10.98 -0.03 6.47
C SER A 94 -11.99 -0.39 7.57
N GLN A 95 -12.76 0.61 8.01
CA GLN A 95 -13.75 0.47 9.08
C GLN A 95 -15.12 0.01 8.54
N ASP A 96 -16.14 0.02 9.40
CA ASP A 96 -17.48 -0.46 9.07
C ASP A 96 -18.21 0.35 7.98
N ASP A 97 -17.84 1.62 7.81
CA ASP A 97 -18.46 2.53 6.86
C ASP A 97 -17.51 2.94 5.72
N VAL A 98 -18.10 3.28 4.57
CA VAL A 98 -17.36 3.92 3.47
C VAL A 98 -16.83 5.25 3.96
N SER A 99 -15.56 5.53 3.67
CA SER A 99 -14.90 6.76 4.10
C SER A 99 -14.13 7.40 2.95
N VAL A 100 -13.95 8.72 3.00
CA VAL A 100 -13.10 9.42 2.05
C VAL A 100 -11.83 9.87 2.79
N ILE A 101 -10.68 9.48 2.26
CA ILE A 101 -9.38 9.94 2.74
C ILE A 101 -8.74 10.82 1.67
N MET A 102 -7.93 11.77 2.10
CA MET A 102 -7.18 12.64 1.20
C MET A 102 -5.76 12.11 1.03
N ALA A 103 -5.19 12.18 -0.17
CA ALA A 103 -3.79 11.89 -0.42
C ALA A 103 -3.12 13.07 -1.13
N LEU A 104 -1.99 13.52 -0.59
CA LEU A 104 -1.08 14.46 -1.23
C LEU A 104 0.06 13.66 -1.88
N VAL A 105 0.21 13.83 -3.19
CA VAL A 105 1.21 13.12 -4.00
C VAL A 105 2.08 14.15 -4.71
N ASP A 106 3.37 14.13 -4.43
CA ASP A 106 4.39 14.98 -5.05
C ASP A 106 5.28 14.11 -5.95
N VAL A 107 5.31 14.41 -7.26
CA VAL A 107 6.05 13.62 -8.25
C VAL A 107 6.83 14.48 -9.25
N VAL A 108 7.98 13.99 -9.73
CA VAL A 108 8.78 14.66 -10.79
C VAL A 108 8.46 14.17 -12.20
N ASP A 109 7.99 12.94 -12.33
CA ASP A 109 7.59 12.33 -13.60
C ASP A 109 6.14 11.84 -13.51
N PRO A 110 5.47 11.58 -14.66
CA PRO A 110 4.13 11.01 -14.64
C PRO A 110 4.07 9.67 -13.89
N VAL A 111 3.02 9.51 -13.08
CA VAL A 111 2.74 8.29 -12.31
C VAL A 111 1.29 7.87 -12.47
N GLU A 112 0.99 6.64 -12.08
CA GLU A 112 -0.37 6.16 -11.88
C GLU A 112 -0.62 5.95 -10.38
N VAL A 113 -1.82 6.34 -9.92
CA VAL A 113 -2.32 6.00 -8.60
C VAL A 113 -3.44 4.98 -8.75
N ALA A 114 -3.35 3.89 -8.01
CA ALA A 114 -4.31 2.80 -8.02
C ALA A 114 -4.85 2.51 -6.62
N LEU A 115 -6.16 2.26 -6.55
CA LEU A 115 -6.88 1.74 -5.39
C LEU A 115 -7.17 0.27 -5.66
N VAL A 116 -6.62 -0.60 -4.82
CA VAL A 116 -6.89 -2.04 -4.85
C VAL A 116 -7.57 -2.40 -3.54
N TRP A 117 -8.62 -3.21 -3.60
CA TRP A 117 -9.30 -3.68 -2.40
C TRP A 117 -9.78 -5.11 -2.54
N ALA A 118 -10.00 -5.75 -1.41
CA ALA A 118 -10.74 -6.99 -1.31
C ALA A 118 -11.55 -7.03 -0.01
N THR A 119 -12.73 -7.61 -0.09
CA THR A 119 -13.71 -7.76 0.98
C THR A 119 -13.79 -9.21 1.43
N ASP A 120 -14.54 -9.47 2.50
CA ASP A 120 -14.77 -10.85 2.95
C ASP A 120 -15.48 -11.72 1.90
N ALA A 121 -16.21 -11.12 0.95
CA ALA A 121 -16.84 -11.86 -0.14
C ALA A 121 -15.82 -12.45 -1.14
N ASP A 122 -14.63 -11.86 -1.21
CA ASP A 122 -13.56 -12.25 -2.14
C ASP A 122 -12.70 -13.42 -1.62
N ASP A 123 -12.95 -13.88 -0.39
CA ASP A 123 -12.27 -15.03 0.23
C ASP A 123 -12.80 -16.39 -0.28
N ARG A 124 -13.85 -16.39 -1.09
CA ARG A 124 -14.41 -17.61 -1.68
C ARG A 124 -13.35 -18.35 -2.50
N GLU A 125 -13.23 -19.65 -2.31
CA GLU A 125 -12.31 -20.46 -3.11
C GLU A 125 -12.86 -20.62 -4.53
N PRO A 126 -12.12 -20.20 -5.58
CA PRO A 126 -12.51 -20.47 -6.93
C PRO A 126 -12.28 -21.95 -7.25
N THR A 127 -13.17 -22.53 -8.04
CA THR A 127 -13.06 -23.89 -8.53
C THR A 127 -12.05 -23.97 -9.68
N PRO A 128 -11.28 -25.07 -9.81
CA PRO A 128 -10.36 -25.24 -10.94
C PRO A 128 -11.06 -25.13 -12.31
N LYS A 129 -12.30 -25.65 -12.40
CA LYS A 129 -13.13 -25.53 -13.60
C LYS A 129 -13.54 -24.09 -13.85
N GLY A 130 -13.98 -23.36 -12.81
CA GLY A 130 -14.40 -21.97 -12.94
C GLY A 130 -13.28 -21.05 -13.42
N LEU A 131 -12.06 -21.25 -12.93
CA LEU A 131 -10.87 -20.54 -13.40
C LEU A 131 -10.54 -20.89 -14.87
N LYS A 132 -10.58 -22.17 -15.22
CA LYS A 132 -10.30 -22.64 -16.59
C LYS A 132 -11.31 -22.09 -17.60
N ASP A 133 -12.58 -22.06 -17.22
CA ASP A 133 -13.69 -21.64 -18.07
C ASP A 133 -13.89 -20.11 -18.05
N GLY A 134 -13.11 -19.37 -17.24
CA GLY A 134 -13.19 -17.90 -17.12
C GLY A 134 -14.44 -17.37 -16.43
N VAL A 135 -15.20 -18.23 -15.75
CA VAL A 135 -16.44 -17.87 -15.03
C VAL A 135 -16.18 -17.46 -13.58
N GLU A 136 -14.99 -17.77 -13.05
CA GLU A 136 -14.53 -17.35 -11.73
C GLU A 136 -13.17 -16.66 -11.85
N ALA A 137 -12.94 -15.67 -10.99
CA ALA A 137 -11.65 -14.99 -10.88
C ALA A 137 -10.76 -15.66 -9.83
N ALA A 138 -9.45 -15.54 -10.01
CA ALA A 138 -8.51 -15.86 -8.94
C ALA A 138 -8.76 -14.93 -7.74
N ARG A 139 -8.49 -15.43 -6.53
CA ARG A 139 -8.56 -14.60 -5.32
C ARG A 139 -7.66 -13.38 -5.46
N PRO A 140 -8.13 -12.18 -5.09
CA PRO A 140 -7.33 -10.97 -5.21
C PRO A 140 -6.12 -11.03 -4.27
N LEU A 141 -5.03 -10.40 -4.73
CA LEU A 141 -3.88 -10.10 -3.90
C LEU A 141 -4.12 -8.77 -3.18
N VAL A 142 -3.84 -8.76 -1.89
CA VAL A 142 -3.89 -7.55 -1.07
C VAL A 142 -2.60 -7.39 -0.30
N GLY A 143 -2.20 -6.14 -0.07
CA GLY A 143 -1.07 -5.85 0.80
C GLY A 143 -1.40 -6.17 2.25
N PHE A 144 -0.43 -6.66 3.01
CA PHE A 144 -0.55 -6.82 4.46
C PHE A 144 -0.83 -5.46 5.08
N PRO A 145 -1.95 -5.31 5.81
CA PRO A 145 -2.25 -4.05 6.46
C PRO A 145 -1.23 -3.81 7.58
N ALA A 146 -0.88 -2.55 7.83
CA ALA A 146 -0.13 -2.24 9.03
C ALA A 146 -0.93 -2.61 10.30
N PRO A 147 -0.28 -3.19 11.33
CA PRO A 147 -0.96 -3.58 12.56
C PRO A 147 -1.56 -2.36 13.26
N ALA A 148 -2.82 -2.46 13.69
CA ALA A 148 -3.49 -1.35 14.37
C ALA A 148 -2.97 -1.13 15.80
N THR A 149 -2.49 -2.20 16.44
CA THR A 149 -1.94 -2.21 17.78
C THR A 149 -0.98 -3.39 17.92
N ASP A 150 -0.11 -3.36 18.94
CA ASP A 150 0.77 -4.49 19.29
C ASP A 150 0.01 -5.78 19.63
N ARG A 151 -1.29 -5.69 19.94
CA ARG A 151 -2.14 -6.87 20.20
C ARG A 151 -2.31 -7.74 18.97
N HIS A 152 -2.13 -7.19 17.77
CA HIS A 152 -2.16 -7.96 16.54
C HIS A 152 -0.96 -8.92 16.41
N GLY A 153 0.12 -8.71 17.17
CA GLY A 153 1.20 -9.68 17.27
C GLY A 153 2.16 -9.75 16.08
N TYR A 154 2.09 -8.79 15.15
CA TYR A 154 3.01 -8.72 14.02
C TYR A 154 3.45 -7.28 13.74
N GLY A 155 4.57 -7.17 13.02
CA GLY A 155 5.08 -5.95 12.41
C GLY A 155 5.38 -6.19 10.92
N LEU A 156 5.66 -5.11 10.18
CA LEU A 156 6.09 -5.19 8.78
C LEU A 156 7.60 -4.86 8.72
N ALA A 157 8.37 -5.68 8.00
CA ALA A 157 9.83 -5.55 7.88
C ALA A 157 10.31 -5.50 6.41
N ALA A 158 9.40 -5.25 5.48
CA ALA A 158 9.72 -5.05 4.08
C ALA A 158 8.89 -3.87 3.53
N PRO A 159 9.35 -3.18 2.48
CA PRO A 159 8.55 -2.17 1.79
C PRO A 159 7.21 -2.74 1.31
N GLY A 160 6.14 -1.94 1.34
CA GLY A 160 4.77 -2.37 1.05
C GLY A 160 4.60 -3.10 -0.29
N ARG A 161 5.41 -2.75 -1.30
CA ARG A 161 5.41 -3.40 -2.63
C ARG A 161 5.78 -4.89 -2.62
N TYR A 162 6.33 -5.42 -1.53
CA TYR A 162 6.70 -6.83 -1.34
C TYR A 162 5.81 -7.58 -0.35
N LEU A 163 4.81 -6.90 0.19
CA LEU A 163 3.96 -7.41 1.25
C LEU A 163 2.58 -7.81 0.71
N PHE A 164 2.50 -8.36 -0.50
CA PHE A 164 1.22 -8.83 -1.04
C PHE A 164 1.05 -10.32 -0.82
N ALA A 165 -0.17 -10.75 -0.55
CA ALA A 165 -0.57 -12.14 -0.58
C ALA A 165 -2.06 -12.24 -0.90
N ARG A 166 -2.54 -13.45 -1.18
CA ARG A 166 -3.98 -13.68 -1.35
C ARG A 166 -4.72 -13.31 -0.06
N ILE A 167 -5.94 -12.78 -0.20
CA ILE A 167 -6.74 -12.36 0.96
C ILE A 167 -6.92 -13.44 2.03
N ASP A 168 -7.13 -14.70 1.63
CA ASP A 168 -7.25 -15.86 2.53
C ASP A 168 -6.00 -16.07 3.39
N VAL A 169 -4.84 -15.90 2.77
CA VAL A 169 -3.52 -16.03 3.43
C VAL A 169 -3.30 -14.87 4.39
N VAL A 170 -3.56 -13.63 3.98
CA VAL A 170 -3.43 -12.45 4.85
C VAL A 170 -4.33 -12.58 6.09
N ARG A 171 -5.60 -12.95 5.91
CA ARG A 171 -6.55 -13.16 7.01
C ARG A 171 -6.11 -14.28 7.95
N SER A 172 -5.68 -15.40 7.40
CA SER A 172 -5.20 -16.55 8.17
C SER A 172 -3.98 -16.20 9.02
N LEU A 173 -3.02 -15.48 8.43
CA LEU A 173 -1.81 -15.06 9.13
C LEU A 173 -2.10 -14.01 10.21
N MET A 174 -2.93 -13.00 9.94
CA MET A 174 -3.36 -12.04 10.96
C MET A 174 -4.02 -12.73 12.16
N THR A 175 -4.90 -13.71 11.89
CA THR A 175 -5.53 -14.51 12.95
C THR A 175 -4.51 -15.34 13.72
N ALA A 176 -3.53 -15.93 13.03
CA ALA A 176 -2.46 -16.69 13.65
C ALA A 176 -1.54 -15.82 14.51
N PHE A 177 -1.20 -14.61 14.07
CA PHE A 177 -0.39 -13.66 14.83
C PHE A 177 -1.10 -13.21 16.11
N GLU A 178 -2.40 -12.88 16.03
CA GLU A 178 -3.18 -12.50 17.21
C GLU A 178 -3.27 -13.66 18.22
N LYS A 179 -3.54 -14.88 17.75
CA LYS A 179 -3.55 -16.08 18.62
C LYS A 179 -2.19 -16.34 19.25
N THR A 180 -1.12 -16.20 18.47
CA THR A 180 0.26 -16.36 18.94
C THR A 180 0.57 -15.33 20.02
N ARG A 181 0.25 -14.04 19.81
CA ARG A 181 0.46 -12.97 20.79
C ARG A 181 -0.36 -13.13 22.06
N LYS A 182 -1.59 -13.65 21.96
CA LYS A 182 -2.41 -14.00 23.14
C LYS A 182 -1.78 -15.12 23.95
N ARG A 183 -1.19 -16.12 23.29
CA ARG A 183 -0.57 -17.28 23.94
C ARG A 183 0.83 -16.98 24.47
N PHE A 184 1.61 -16.24 23.71
CA PHE A 184 3.00 -15.94 23.97
C PHE A 184 3.16 -14.42 24.06
N LYS A 185 3.51 -13.92 25.26
CA LYS A 185 3.81 -12.50 25.50
C LYS A 185 5.21 -12.11 24.96
N SER A 186 5.58 -12.64 23.80
CA SER A 186 6.87 -12.41 23.12
C SER A 186 6.76 -11.26 22.12
N ASP A 187 7.90 -10.78 21.64
CA ASP A 187 7.99 -9.79 20.57
C ASP A 187 7.11 -10.11 19.34
N PRO A 188 6.63 -9.09 18.61
CA PRO A 188 5.81 -9.29 17.42
C PRO A 188 6.58 -10.08 16.34
N ILE A 189 5.84 -10.87 15.55
CA ILE A 189 6.40 -11.55 14.39
C ILE A 189 6.49 -10.55 13.23
N TYR A 190 7.67 -10.38 12.67
CA TYR A 190 7.85 -9.46 11.54
C TYR A 190 7.59 -10.18 10.22
N VAL A 191 6.71 -9.60 9.41
CA VAL A 191 6.43 -10.04 8.05
C VAL A 191 7.46 -9.40 7.14
N GLY A 192 8.40 -10.23 6.65
CA GLY A 192 9.30 -9.88 5.55
C GLY A 192 8.61 -10.08 4.20
N ASP A 193 9.34 -10.48 3.17
CA ASP A 193 8.79 -10.62 1.82
C ASP A 193 7.69 -11.70 1.71
N ALA A 194 6.56 -11.33 1.08
CA ALA A 194 5.46 -12.24 0.76
C ALA A 194 5.34 -12.46 -0.76
N SER A 195 4.96 -11.41 -1.51
CA SER A 195 4.95 -11.39 -2.98
C SER A 195 4.89 -9.94 -3.49
N GLN A 196 5.16 -9.74 -4.79
CA GLN A 196 4.95 -8.44 -5.42
C GLN A 196 3.46 -8.15 -5.63
N TRP A 197 3.12 -6.88 -5.81
CA TRP A 197 1.75 -6.40 -6.03
C TRP A 197 1.03 -7.07 -7.22
N ASP A 198 1.78 -7.56 -8.22
CA ASP A 198 1.26 -8.26 -9.40
C ASP A 198 1.26 -9.79 -9.26
N GLY A 199 1.56 -10.30 -8.06
CA GLY A 199 1.66 -11.73 -7.78
C GLY A 199 2.88 -12.40 -8.40
N ARG A 200 3.72 -11.64 -9.10
CA ARG A 200 4.95 -12.17 -9.64
C ARG A 200 5.96 -12.32 -8.53
N ARG A 201 6.83 -13.28 -8.79
CA ARG A 201 7.96 -13.57 -7.94
C ARG A 201 8.97 -12.43 -8.11
N PRO A 202 9.44 -11.77 -7.04
CA PRO A 202 10.49 -10.77 -7.15
C PRO A 202 11.79 -11.46 -7.59
N LYS A 203 11.99 -11.57 -8.91
CA LYS A 203 13.17 -12.21 -9.53
C LYS A 203 14.44 -11.36 -9.28
N SER A 204 14.27 -10.05 -9.27
CA SER A 204 15.31 -9.08 -8.96
C SER A 204 14.66 -7.83 -8.35
N ASP A 205 15.17 -7.36 -7.22
CA ASP A 205 14.90 -6.01 -6.74
C ASP A 205 15.79 -5.07 -7.54
N LEU A 206 15.23 -4.20 -8.38
CA LEU A 206 15.95 -2.98 -8.76
C LEU A 206 17.39 -3.23 -9.29
N SER A 207 17.58 -4.31 -10.06
CA SER A 207 18.83 -4.90 -10.62
C SER A 207 19.61 -5.97 -9.81
N GLN A 208 19.18 -6.37 -8.60
CA GLN A 208 19.85 -7.39 -7.79
C GLN A 208 18.92 -8.54 -7.33
N PRO A 209 19.39 -9.80 -7.27
CA PRO A 209 18.61 -10.93 -6.75
C PRO A 209 18.30 -10.78 -5.26
N ARG A 210 17.05 -11.04 -4.84
CA ARG A 210 16.59 -10.78 -3.44
C ARG A 210 16.54 -12.03 -2.55
N HIS A 211 16.34 -13.24 -3.09
CA HIS A 211 16.50 -14.50 -2.33
C HIS A 211 17.07 -15.62 -3.20
N ILE A 212 17.81 -16.58 -2.61
CA ILE A 212 18.52 -17.66 -3.31
C ILE A 212 17.57 -18.66 -3.99
N SER A 213 16.33 -18.80 -3.54
CA SER A 213 15.33 -19.61 -4.26
C SER A 213 14.86 -18.95 -5.57
N HIS A 214 15.28 -17.71 -5.86
CA HIS A 214 14.92 -16.88 -7.02
C HIS A 214 15.96 -16.86 -8.15
N ASP A 215 17.00 -17.70 -8.11
CA ASP A 215 17.90 -17.92 -9.25
C ASP A 215 17.31 -19.02 -10.15
N GLY A 216 16.78 -18.60 -11.30
CA GLY A 216 16.16 -19.45 -12.32
C GLY A 216 15.79 -18.66 -13.57
#